data_AF-A0A177N6M4-F1
#
_entry.id   AF-A0A177N6M4-F1
#
_cell.length_a   1.000
_cell.length_b   1.000
_cell.length_c   1.000
_cell.angle_alpha   90.00
_cell.angle_beta   90.00
_cell.angle_gamma   90.00
#
_symmetry.space_group_name_H-M   'P 1'
#
loop_
_entity.id
_entity.type
_entity.pdbx_description
1 polymer ?
#
loop_
_entity_poly.entity_id
_entity_poly.type
_entity_poly.pdbx_seq_one_letter_code
_entity_poly.pdbx_strand_id
1 'polypeptide(L)'
;MTYCLGWTSKTAAFLIADSAVTYSEERKEYVSLSDKTTFGELQGRVLDGKKYVYEKAFKLYSSNNVAFTFAGDIRIGEEVIGLIKEHLESGRSISQAIDFSIKNYPSFELHELVQILIACCEDKPKIYVIDNKRSPCIIVTDKFISFGSASEDFQRYTSSFYHSFNESRENEWGNPLADEMMLLRMIALLQSYSAHNNTIGHGIGGAYSGLYVTKNEIHWQPDIYYMIHGENPAFDRGGFVSIYIRNKYKFVITDRVNYEFSNNIERQCSETEVDSIFKGLVELFDKGIFEYVIFINSSRHAATIIHMNCKLEHAYLYIDVQANKKGTIGFLLQDRLNDMINDNFDPIESGKYAVIRYIPYIPLKSEDLEKIKKTLVEIRISKTHYFDNAIYKGIVYDNDNVKEWFYINYDAIFAFLKDYSQERLIHIVECSSDMLSLEYKDGVIVFSDIDIHAMNIIFSKIANNYSKKKIFLFDVLTNDEENNSTTQYVIKILGHDFDGAKKMAELEAESNFGECYMLTPIGVQYYHPAYS
;
A
#
# COMPACT_ATOMS: atom_id res chain seq x y z
N MET A 1 -3.02 1.16 -21.74
CA MET A 1 -2.17 2.11 -20.98
C MET A 1 -1.46 1.29 -19.92
N THR A 2 -0.21 1.65 -19.61
CA THR A 2 0.71 0.89 -18.77
C THR A 2 1.80 1.84 -18.30
N TYR A 3 2.42 1.57 -17.16
CA TYR A 3 3.72 2.15 -16.82
C TYR A 3 4.75 1.05 -16.64
N CYS A 4 5.80 1.10 -17.46
CA CYS A 4 6.93 0.17 -17.39
C CYS A 4 8.22 0.93 -17.12
N LEU A 5 9.07 0.40 -16.25
CA LEU A 5 10.41 0.91 -16.00
C LEU A 5 11.45 -0.15 -16.32
N GLY A 6 12.61 0.27 -16.79
CA GLY A 6 13.78 -0.57 -16.94
C GLY A 6 15.06 0.21 -16.69
N TRP A 7 16.03 -0.40 -16.02
CA TRP A 7 17.34 0.19 -15.79
C TRP A 7 18.37 -0.90 -15.53
N THR A 8 19.63 -0.51 -15.40
CA THR A 8 20.70 -1.44 -15.02
C THR A 8 21.46 -0.95 -13.78
N SER A 9 22.08 -1.91 -13.10
CA SER A 9 23.20 -1.70 -12.19
C SER A 9 24.47 -2.30 -12.78
N LYS A 10 25.55 -2.36 -11.99
CA LYS A 10 26.77 -3.08 -12.38
C LYS A 10 26.56 -4.58 -12.54
N THR A 11 25.55 -5.15 -11.87
CA THR A 11 25.38 -6.60 -11.66
C THR A 11 24.03 -7.14 -12.12
N ALA A 12 23.03 -6.27 -12.30
CA ALA A 12 21.69 -6.68 -12.69
C ALA A 12 20.98 -5.72 -13.65
N ALA A 13 20.03 -6.24 -14.42
CA ALA A 13 19.09 -5.48 -15.23
C ALA A 13 17.68 -5.62 -14.66
N PHE A 14 16.94 -4.53 -14.51
CA PHE A 14 15.71 -4.47 -13.73
C PHE A 14 14.51 -4.17 -14.62
N LEU A 15 13.34 -4.69 -14.26
CA LEU A 15 12.05 -4.31 -14.83
C LEU A 15 11.00 -4.13 -13.72
N ILE A 16 10.16 -3.12 -13.86
CA ILE A 16 8.95 -2.92 -13.06
C ILE A 16 7.76 -2.65 -13.99
N ALA A 17 6.59 -3.15 -13.62
CA ALA A 17 5.33 -2.82 -14.28
C ALA A 17 4.18 -2.68 -13.28
N ASP A 18 3.18 -1.88 -13.64
CA ASP A 18 1.92 -1.71 -12.92
C ASP A 18 0.91 -2.84 -13.25
N SER A 19 -0.19 -2.91 -12.49
CA SER A 19 -1.25 -3.92 -12.69
C SER A 19 -2.52 -3.40 -13.36
N ALA A 20 -2.63 -2.09 -13.55
CA ALA A 20 -3.79 -1.50 -14.19
C ALA A 20 -3.91 -1.91 -15.66
N VAL A 21 -5.12 -2.18 -16.11
CA VAL A 21 -5.48 -2.44 -17.51
C VAL A 21 -6.51 -1.42 -17.92
N THR A 22 -6.46 -1.02 -19.19
CA THR A 22 -7.37 -0.01 -19.73
C THR A 22 -8.16 -0.56 -20.90
N TYR A 23 -9.46 -0.35 -20.85
CA TYR A 23 -10.41 -0.73 -21.90
C TYR A 23 -11.12 0.51 -22.45
N SER A 24 -11.54 0.44 -23.71
CA SER A 24 -12.38 1.46 -24.35
C SER A 24 -13.82 1.44 -23.85
N GLU A 25 -14.28 0.30 -23.33
CA GLU A 25 -15.65 0.11 -22.85
C GLU A 25 -15.64 -0.64 -21.53
N GLU A 26 -16.71 -0.46 -20.76
CA GLU A 26 -16.94 -1.21 -19.54
C GLU A 26 -17.16 -2.67 -19.88
N ARG A 27 -16.41 -3.55 -19.22
CA ARG A 27 -16.64 -4.98 -19.36
C ARG A 27 -17.55 -5.46 -18.24
N LYS A 28 -18.66 -6.10 -18.60
CA LYS A 28 -19.64 -6.66 -17.65
C LYS A 28 -19.00 -7.63 -16.64
N GLU A 29 -18.02 -8.39 -17.10
CA GLU A 29 -17.19 -9.28 -16.29
C GLU A 29 -16.39 -8.56 -15.17
N TYR A 30 -16.24 -7.24 -15.24
CA TYR A 30 -15.48 -6.43 -14.27
C TYR A 30 -16.35 -5.55 -13.39
N VAL A 31 -17.68 -5.59 -13.56
CA VAL A 31 -18.63 -4.88 -12.70
C VAL A 31 -18.61 -5.43 -11.26
N SER A 32 -18.12 -6.65 -11.06
CA SER A 32 -17.95 -7.28 -9.74
C SER A 32 -16.58 -7.00 -9.09
N LEU A 33 -15.69 -6.24 -9.74
CA LEU A 33 -14.44 -5.83 -9.10
C LEU A 33 -14.73 -4.76 -8.04
N SER A 34 -13.85 -4.65 -7.04
CA SER A 34 -13.90 -3.51 -6.12
C SER A 34 -13.79 -2.20 -6.90
N ASP A 35 -14.52 -1.21 -6.43
CA ASP A 35 -14.45 0.19 -6.85
C ASP A 35 -13.07 0.83 -6.59
N LYS A 36 -12.21 0.20 -5.78
CA LYS A 36 -10.86 0.66 -5.46
C LYS A 36 -9.80 -0.39 -5.81
N THR A 37 -8.61 0.06 -6.19
CA THR A 37 -7.43 -0.81 -6.35
C THR A 37 -7.04 -1.37 -4.98
N THR A 38 -6.13 -2.34 -5.01
CA THR A 38 -5.45 -2.88 -3.85
C THR A 38 -4.86 -1.79 -2.95
N PHE A 39 -4.38 -0.69 -3.52
CA PHE A 39 -3.78 0.45 -2.81
C PHE A 39 -4.75 1.62 -2.61
N GLY A 40 -6.06 1.40 -2.84
CA GLY A 40 -7.12 2.35 -2.49
C GLY A 40 -7.49 3.37 -3.56
N GLU A 41 -6.82 3.38 -4.72
CA GLU A 41 -7.15 4.30 -5.82
C GLU A 41 -8.51 3.95 -6.44
N LEU A 42 -9.35 4.94 -6.76
CA LEU A 42 -10.64 4.70 -7.40
C LEU A 42 -10.46 4.15 -8.83
N GLN A 43 -11.15 3.04 -9.11
CA GLN A 43 -11.16 2.35 -10.39
C GLN A 43 -12.43 2.66 -11.19
N GLY A 44 -12.42 2.30 -12.47
CA GLY A 44 -13.57 2.48 -13.35
C GLY A 44 -13.32 3.57 -14.37
N ARG A 45 -14.29 4.47 -14.53
CA ARG A 45 -14.33 5.41 -15.66
C ARG A 45 -13.36 6.58 -15.47
N VAL A 46 -12.43 6.81 -16.40
CA VAL A 46 -11.36 7.82 -16.25
C VAL A 46 -11.42 8.97 -17.26
N LEU A 47 -10.86 10.13 -16.83
CA LEU A 47 -10.55 11.45 -17.45
C LEU A 47 -11.42 12.03 -18.57
N ASP A 48 -11.98 11.23 -19.47
CA ASP A 48 -12.82 11.68 -20.59
C ASP A 48 -14.16 10.94 -20.70
N GLY A 49 -14.46 10.03 -19.77
CA GLY A 49 -15.66 9.17 -19.85
C GLY A 49 -15.59 8.08 -20.93
N LYS A 50 -14.48 7.98 -21.66
CA LYS A 50 -14.33 7.05 -22.81
C LYS A 50 -13.50 5.82 -22.52
N LYS A 51 -12.92 5.72 -21.33
CA LYS A 51 -12.04 4.62 -20.94
C LYS A 51 -12.37 4.15 -19.54
N TYR A 52 -12.10 2.87 -19.32
CA TYR A 52 -12.25 2.21 -18.04
C TYR A 52 -10.91 1.60 -17.63
N VAL A 53 -10.51 1.81 -16.38
CA VAL A 53 -9.23 1.36 -15.84
C VAL A 53 -9.47 0.52 -14.60
N TYR A 54 -8.89 -0.68 -14.58
CA TYR A 54 -9.01 -1.64 -13.49
C TYR A 54 -7.66 -2.30 -13.22
N GLU A 55 -7.36 -2.64 -11.98
CA GLU A 55 -6.25 -3.49 -11.58
C GLU A 55 -6.60 -4.94 -11.91
N LYS A 56 -5.85 -5.55 -12.84
CA LYS A 56 -6.15 -6.93 -13.28
C LYS A 56 -5.00 -7.70 -13.92
N ALA A 57 -3.84 -7.09 -14.15
CA ALA A 57 -2.79 -7.73 -14.93
C ALA A 57 -1.50 -7.94 -14.15
N PHE A 58 -0.81 -9.01 -14.52
CA PHE A 58 0.61 -9.18 -14.25
C PHE A 58 1.37 -9.02 -15.56
N LYS A 59 2.13 -7.94 -15.71
CA LYS A 59 2.73 -7.52 -17.00
C LYS A 59 4.23 -7.82 -17.11
N LEU A 60 4.74 -8.69 -16.25
CA LEU A 60 6.12 -9.15 -16.26
C LEU A 60 6.15 -10.59 -16.76
N TYR A 61 7.14 -10.90 -17.58
CA TYR A 61 7.32 -12.22 -18.19
C TYR A 61 8.78 -12.63 -18.06
N SER A 62 9.07 -13.93 -18.12
CA SER A 62 10.45 -14.43 -18.08
C SER A 62 10.66 -15.73 -18.85
N SER A 63 11.84 -15.88 -19.46
CA SER A 63 12.34 -17.13 -20.03
C SER A 63 13.86 -17.09 -20.18
N ASN A 64 14.55 -18.21 -19.96
CA ASN A 64 16.00 -18.38 -20.19
C ASN A 64 16.89 -17.25 -19.66
N ASN A 65 16.69 -16.85 -18.40
CA ASN A 65 17.42 -15.73 -17.79
C ASN A 65 17.27 -14.38 -18.52
N VAL A 66 16.10 -14.18 -19.15
CA VAL A 66 15.67 -12.93 -19.76
C VAL A 66 14.29 -12.59 -19.22
N ALA A 67 14.06 -11.31 -18.95
CA ALA A 67 12.77 -10.81 -18.51
C ALA A 67 12.21 -9.77 -19.46
N PHE A 68 10.88 -9.68 -19.51
CA PHE A 68 10.16 -8.83 -20.45
C PHE A 68 9.05 -8.07 -19.75
N THR A 69 8.77 -6.87 -20.25
CA THR A 69 7.52 -6.15 -20.01
C THR A 69 7.19 -5.31 -21.23
N PHE A 70 5.95 -4.84 -21.34
CA PHE A 70 5.55 -4.03 -22.47
C PHE A 70 4.43 -3.05 -22.14
N ALA A 71 4.35 -1.98 -22.92
CA ALA A 71 3.24 -1.04 -22.96
C ALA A 71 2.66 -1.01 -24.37
N GLY A 72 1.32 -0.94 -24.48
CA GLY A 72 0.64 -0.89 -25.77
C GLY A 72 -0.54 -1.85 -25.86
N ASP A 73 -0.78 -2.36 -27.06
CA ASP A 73 -1.77 -3.41 -27.33
C ASP A 73 -1.32 -4.74 -26.70
N ILE A 74 -2.19 -5.31 -25.85
CA ILE A 74 -1.91 -6.54 -25.10
C ILE A 74 -1.65 -7.74 -26.01
N ARG A 75 -2.45 -7.91 -27.05
CA ARG A 75 -2.35 -9.08 -27.94
C ARG A 75 -1.03 -9.06 -28.69
N ILE A 76 -0.69 -7.92 -29.27
CA ILE A 76 0.52 -7.78 -30.08
C ILE A 76 1.77 -7.88 -29.19
N GLY A 77 1.78 -7.20 -28.04
CA GLY A 77 2.88 -7.28 -27.09
C GLY A 77 3.13 -8.71 -26.62
N GLU A 78 2.07 -9.45 -26.29
CA GLU A 78 2.17 -10.83 -25.85
C GLU A 78 2.62 -11.78 -26.96
N GLU A 79 2.09 -11.66 -28.18
CA GLU A 79 2.51 -12.49 -29.31
C GLU A 79 4.00 -12.28 -29.64
N VAL A 80 4.49 -11.04 -29.65
CA VAL A 80 5.92 -10.76 -29.91
C VAL A 80 6.80 -11.31 -28.79
N ILE A 81 6.42 -11.14 -27.52
CA ILE A 81 7.14 -11.76 -26.40
C ILE A 81 7.15 -13.29 -26.54
N GLY A 82 6.02 -13.89 -26.93
CA GLY A 82 5.91 -15.32 -27.21
C GLY A 82 6.93 -15.80 -28.24
N LEU A 83 7.00 -15.13 -29.40
CA LEU A 83 7.98 -15.45 -30.45
C LEU A 83 9.43 -15.31 -29.97
N ILE A 84 9.73 -14.28 -29.17
CA ILE A 84 11.08 -14.09 -28.64
C ILE A 84 11.44 -15.25 -27.71
N LYS A 85 10.51 -15.66 -26.84
CA LYS A 85 10.72 -16.80 -25.92
C LYS A 85 10.96 -18.10 -26.68
N GLU A 86 10.15 -18.41 -27.70
CA GLU A 86 10.35 -19.61 -28.54
C GLU A 86 11.73 -19.64 -29.19
N HIS A 87 12.21 -18.49 -29.67
CA HIS A 87 13.54 -18.35 -30.24
C HIS A 87 14.67 -18.50 -29.22
N LEU A 88 14.51 -17.96 -28.00
CA LEU A 88 15.43 -18.18 -26.89
C LEU A 88 15.49 -19.66 -26.49
N GLU A 89 14.33 -20.32 -26.39
CA GLU A 89 14.22 -21.76 -26.06
C GLU A 89 14.84 -22.65 -27.14
N SER A 90 14.87 -22.18 -28.38
CA SER A 90 15.60 -22.80 -29.49
C SER A 90 17.11 -22.55 -29.45
N GLY A 91 17.65 -21.94 -28.39
CA GLY A 91 19.08 -21.72 -28.17
C GLY A 91 19.67 -20.49 -28.88
N ARG A 92 18.84 -19.55 -29.35
CA ARG A 92 19.32 -18.30 -29.98
C ARG A 92 19.75 -17.29 -28.92
N SER A 93 20.74 -16.46 -29.27
CA SER A 93 21.07 -15.28 -28.45
C SER A 93 19.91 -14.29 -28.40
N ILE A 94 19.85 -13.42 -27.38
CA ILE A 94 18.75 -12.46 -27.23
C ILE A 94 18.63 -11.52 -28.44
N SER A 95 19.75 -11.04 -28.98
CA SER A 95 19.74 -10.17 -30.16
C SER A 95 19.19 -10.88 -31.39
N GLN A 96 19.51 -12.16 -31.57
CA GLN A 96 18.97 -12.96 -32.67
C GLN A 96 17.50 -13.28 -32.46
N ALA A 97 17.09 -13.60 -31.22
CA ALA A 97 15.70 -13.85 -30.90
C ALA A 97 14.83 -12.63 -31.23
N ILE A 98 15.22 -11.44 -30.76
CA ILE A 98 14.53 -10.18 -31.07
C ILE A 98 14.47 -9.94 -32.59
N ASP A 99 15.61 -9.99 -33.28
CA ASP A 99 15.67 -9.71 -34.72
C ASP A 99 14.77 -10.65 -35.54
N PHE A 100 14.79 -11.95 -35.22
CA PHE A 100 13.93 -12.91 -35.90
C PHE A 100 12.45 -12.72 -35.56
N SER A 101 12.10 -12.48 -34.29
CA SER A 101 10.70 -12.25 -33.93
C SER A 101 10.12 -11.04 -34.64
N ILE A 102 10.85 -9.93 -34.69
CA ILE A 102 10.38 -8.71 -35.37
C ILE A 102 10.29 -8.90 -36.89
N LYS A 103 11.29 -9.55 -37.52
CA LYS A 103 11.28 -9.78 -38.98
C LYS A 103 10.22 -10.77 -39.45
N ASN A 104 9.84 -11.73 -38.61
CA ASN A 104 8.86 -12.75 -38.95
C ASN A 104 7.45 -12.43 -38.45
N TYR A 105 7.27 -11.38 -37.64
CA TYR A 105 5.94 -10.96 -37.22
C TYR A 105 5.22 -10.27 -38.39
N PRO A 106 4.04 -10.76 -38.83
CA PRO A 106 3.34 -10.22 -39.98
C PRO A 106 3.03 -8.73 -39.81
N SER A 107 3.59 -7.91 -40.71
CA SER A 107 3.35 -6.46 -40.77
C SER A 107 3.53 -5.75 -39.42
N PHE A 108 4.57 -6.08 -38.65
CA PHE A 108 4.84 -5.49 -37.34
C PHE A 108 4.79 -3.95 -37.39
N GLU A 109 5.28 -3.34 -38.46
CA GLU A 109 5.23 -1.91 -38.71
C GLU A 109 3.83 -1.28 -38.70
N LEU A 110 2.76 -2.05 -38.96
CA LEU A 110 1.37 -1.55 -38.92
C LEU A 110 0.81 -1.49 -37.49
N HIS A 111 1.50 -2.10 -36.53
CA HIS A 111 1.08 -2.20 -35.15
C HIS A 111 1.69 -1.09 -34.28
N GLU A 112 1.30 0.14 -34.60
CA GLU A 112 1.73 1.33 -33.86
C GLU A 112 1.45 1.20 -32.36
N LEU A 113 2.32 1.80 -31.53
CA LEU A 113 2.14 1.96 -30.07
C LEU A 113 2.45 0.72 -29.22
N VAL A 114 3.23 -0.24 -29.74
CA VAL A 114 3.82 -1.33 -28.92
C VAL A 114 5.25 -0.98 -28.55
N GLN A 115 5.52 -0.97 -27.25
CA GLN A 115 6.84 -0.73 -26.65
C GLN A 115 7.19 -1.89 -25.75
N ILE A 116 8.35 -2.52 -25.95
CA ILE A 116 8.80 -3.69 -25.18
C ILE A 116 10.14 -3.36 -24.53
N LEU A 117 10.25 -3.64 -23.23
CA LEU A 117 11.50 -3.63 -22.49
C LEU A 117 11.92 -5.05 -22.19
N ILE A 118 13.20 -5.34 -22.42
CA ILE A 118 13.78 -6.66 -22.22
C ILE A 118 15.05 -6.53 -21.40
N ALA A 119 15.04 -7.11 -20.20
CA ALA A 119 16.20 -7.14 -19.31
C ALA A 119 16.94 -8.47 -19.44
N CYS A 120 18.26 -8.39 -19.59
CA CYS A 120 19.13 -9.56 -19.64
C CYS A 120 20.52 -9.23 -19.08
N CYS A 121 21.27 -10.27 -18.71
CA CYS A 121 22.65 -10.14 -18.28
C CYS A 121 23.49 -11.31 -18.83
N GLU A 122 23.95 -11.20 -20.07
CA GLU A 122 24.87 -12.19 -20.68
C GLU A 122 26.30 -11.98 -20.14
N ASP A 123 26.99 -10.95 -20.65
CA ASP A 123 28.30 -10.52 -20.15
C ASP A 123 28.20 -9.36 -19.16
N LYS A 124 27.26 -8.47 -19.43
CA LYS A 124 26.93 -7.30 -18.63
C LYS A 124 25.41 -7.09 -18.65
N PRO A 125 24.83 -6.47 -17.60
CA PRO A 125 23.44 -6.06 -17.62
C PRO A 125 23.13 -5.15 -18.82
N LYS A 126 22.02 -5.41 -19.50
CA LYS A 126 21.54 -4.62 -20.65
C LYS A 126 20.02 -4.57 -20.65
N ILE A 127 19.48 -3.46 -21.12
CA ILE A 127 18.08 -3.33 -21.50
C ILE A 127 17.99 -3.22 -23.02
N TYR A 128 17.26 -4.12 -23.66
CA TYR A 128 16.79 -3.93 -25.03
C TYR A 128 15.45 -3.20 -24.99
N VAL A 129 15.35 -2.22 -25.86
CA VAL A 129 14.20 -1.35 -26.02
C VAL A 129 13.68 -1.55 -27.44
N ILE A 130 12.45 -2.00 -27.59
CA ILE A 130 11.75 -2.08 -28.87
C ILE A 130 10.65 -1.02 -28.84
N ASP A 131 10.75 0.01 -29.68
CA ASP A 131 9.75 1.08 -29.82
C ASP A 131 9.20 1.07 -31.24
N ASN A 132 7.94 0.65 -31.41
CA ASN A 132 7.33 0.53 -32.73
C ASN A 132 6.45 1.75 -33.08
N LYS A 133 7.02 2.64 -33.90
CA LYS A 133 6.37 3.86 -34.41
C LYS A 133 6.32 3.83 -35.95
N ARG A 134 5.73 2.78 -36.53
CA ARG A 134 5.76 2.45 -37.97
C ARG A 134 7.10 1.99 -38.53
N SER A 135 8.15 2.13 -37.74
CA SER A 135 9.45 1.54 -38.02
C SER A 135 9.97 1.05 -36.68
N PRO A 136 10.20 -0.26 -36.51
CA PRO A 136 10.68 -0.80 -35.24
C PRO A 136 12.07 -0.25 -34.95
N CYS A 137 12.18 0.54 -33.89
CA CYS A 137 13.46 0.99 -33.37
C CYS A 137 13.91 0.04 -32.26
N ILE A 138 15.06 -0.59 -32.45
CA ILE A 138 15.68 -1.46 -31.44
C ILE A 138 16.91 -0.74 -30.89
N ILE A 139 16.89 -0.42 -29.61
CA ILE A 139 17.98 0.25 -28.90
C ILE A 139 18.47 -0.67 -27.79
N VAL A 140 19.79 -0.72 -27.59
CA VAL A 140 20.41 -1.37 -26.43
C VAL A 140 20.98 -0.28 -25.54
N THR A 141 20.59 -0.27 -24.26
CA THR A 141 20.97 0.77 -23.31
C THR A 141 21.23 0.18 -21.92
N ASP A 142 22.03 0.88 -21.14
CA ASP A 142 22.25 0.67 -19.70
C ASP A 142 21.57 1.75 -18.85
N LYS A 143 20.98 2.77 -19.49
CA LYS A 143 20.32 3.90 -18.84
C LYS A 143 18.93 3.53 -18.30
N PHE A 144 18.42 4.37 -17.40
CA PHE A 144 17.03 4.36 -16.99
C PHE A 144 16.10 4.69 -18.16
N ILE A 145 15.06 3.87 -18.31
CA ILE A 145 14.01 4.00 -19.31
C ILE A 145 12.67 3.89 -18.61
N SER A 146 11.74 4.76 -18.98
CA SER A 146 10.34 4.70 -18.56
C SER A 146 9.43 4.78 -19.77
N PHE A 147 8.44 3.90 -19.84
CA PHE A 147 7.49 3.81 -20.95
C PHE A 147 6.03 3.83 -20.52
N GLY A 148 5.18 4.11 -21.51
CA GLY A 148 3.75 4.07 -21.40
C GLY A 148 3.13 5.44 -21.12
N SER A 149 2.06 5.47 -20.32
CA SER A 149 1.15 6.62 -20.24
C SER A 149 1.27 7.44 -18.95
N ALA A 150 2.33 7.25 -18.18
CA ALA A 150 2.63 8.10 -17.04
C ALA A 150 2.75 9.58 -17.44
N SER A 151 2.27 10.47 -16.58
CA SER A 151 2.45 11.91 -16.74
C SER A 151 3.93 12.29 -16.75
N GLU A 152 4.28 13.42 -17.38
CA GLU A 152 5.66 13.91 -17.41
C GLU A 152 6.21 14.15 -16.00
N ASP A 153 5.38 14.64 -15.09
CA ASP A 153 5.75 14.86 -13.69
C ASP A 153 6.08 13.53 -12.99
N PHE A 154 5.27 12.48 -13.21
CA PHE A 154 5.55 11.18 -12.62
C PHE A 154 6.82 10.55 -13.21
N GLN A 155 7.04 10.67 -14.51
CA GLN A 155 8.28 10.21 -15.14
C GLN A 155 9.51 10.98 -14.64
N ARG A 156 9.39 12.29 -14.44
CA ARG A 156 10.48 13.12 -13.88
C ARG A 156 10.75 12.75 -12.43
N TYR A 157 9.70 12.49 -11.65
CA TYR A 157 9.80 12.08 -10.25
C TYR A 157 10.55 10.76 -10.10
N THR A 158 10.16 9.72 -10.84
CA THR A 158 10.82 8.41 -10.80
C THR A 158 12.26 8.45 -11.33
N SER A 159 12.50 9.20 -12.40
CA SER A 159 13.85 9.42 -12.93
C SER A 159 14.76 10.15 -11.95
N SER A 160 14.27 11.19 -11.29
CA SER A 160 15.03 11.96 -10.29
C SER A 160 15.40 11.08 -9.08
N PHE A 161 14.47 10.23 -8.64
CA PHE A 161 14.76 9.24 -7.60
C PHE A 161 15.81 8.24 -8.04
N TYR A 162 15.70 7.66 -9.25
CA TYR A 162 16.70 6.75 -9.79
C TYR A 162 18.10 7.37 -9.78
N HIS A 163 18.23 8.61 -10.27
CA HIS A 163 19.53 9.29 -10.33
C HIS A 163 20.11 9.56 -8.94
N SER A 164 19.31 10.13 -8.04
CA SER A 164 19.72 10.40 -6.64
C SER A 164 20.12 9.12 -5.90
N PHE A 165 19.38 8.04 -6.13
CA PHE A 165 19.65 6.75 -5.54
C PHE A 165 20.93 6.12 -6.11
N ASN A 166 21.09 6.15 -7.43
CA ASN A 166 22.24 5.54 -8.09
C ASN A 166 23.56 6.25 -7.72
N GLU A 167 23.53 7.57 -7.50
CA GLU A 167 24.67 8.35 -7.01
C GLU A 167 25.05 7.98 -5.57
N SER A 168 24.07 7.84 -4.67
CA SER A 168 24.32 7.49 -3.26
C SER A 168 24.69 6.01 -3.05
N ARG A 169 24.31 5.14 -3.99
CA ARG A 169 24.57 3.69 -4.00
C ARG A 169 26.06 3.34 -4.00
N GLU A 170 26.96 4.22 -4.45
CA GLU A 170 28.40 3.96 -4.42
C GLU A 170 28.93 3.63 -3.02
N ASN A 171 28.28 4.18 -1.98
CA ASN A 171 28.62 3.93 -0.58
C ASN A 171 28.04 2.63 -0.02
N GLU A 172 27.09 1.99 -0.73
CA GLU A 172 26.47 0.71 -0.36
C GLU A 172 27.13 -0.49 -1.09
N TRP A 173 28.21 -0.26 -1.87
CA TRP A 173 28.93 -1.31 -2.58
C TRP A 173 29.52 -2.35 -1.61
N GLY A 174 29.17 -3.62 -1.84
CA GLY A 174 29.59 -4.77 -1.02
C GLY A 174 28.44 -5.47 -0.28
N ASN A 175 27.26 -4.87 -0.23
CA ASN A 175 26.06 -5.56 0.25
C ASN A 175 25.55 -6.57 -0.80
N PRO A 176 25.45 -7.88 -0.50
CA PRO A 176 24.91 -8.87 -1.43
C PRO A 176 23.44 -8.60 -1.83
N LEU A 177 22.70 -7.83 -1.04
CA LEU A 177 21.31 -7.45 -1.29
C LEU A 177 21.17 -6.11 -2.02
N ALA A 178 22.25 -5.47 -2.48
CA ALA A 178 22.18 -4.12 -3.05
C ALA A 178 21.23 -3.98 -4.24
N ASP A 179 21.17 -4.99 -5.11
CA ASP A 179 20.24 -5.00 -6.24
C ASP A 179 18.79 -5.19 -5.80
N GLU A 180 18.53 -6.12 -4.87
CA GLU A 180 17.20 -6.30 -4.28
C GLU A 180 16.71 -5.05 -3.55
N MET A 181 17.57 -4.40 -2.76
CA MET A 181 17.28 -3.14 -2.09
C MET A 181 16.91 -2.03 -3.08
N MET A 182 17.60 -1.95 -4.22
CA MET A 182 17.29 -0.98 -5.27
C MET A 182 15.92 -1.25 -5.89
N LEU A 183 15.61 -2.52 -6.18
CA LEU A 183 14.30 -2.93 -6.69
C LEU A 183 13.19 -2.54 -5.69
N LEU A 184 13.35 -2.90 -4.42
CA LEU A 184 12.37 -2.64 -3.37
C LEU A 184 12.15 -1.15 -3.13
N ARG A 185 13.22 -0.34 -3.11
CA ARG A 185 13.13 1.12 -2.97
C ARG A 185 12.37 1.75 -4.13
N MET A 186 12.59 1.29 -5.36
CA MET A 186 11.84 1.79 -6.52
C MET A 186 10.37 1.34 -6.48
N ILE A 187 10.07 0.09 -6.10
CA ILE A 187 8.69 -0.35 -5.92
C ILE A 187 7.99 0.47 -4.83
N ALA A 188 8.63 0.65 -3.66
CA ALA A 188 8.09 1.44 -2.57
C ALA A 188 7.84 2.90 -2.97
N LEU A 189 8.73 3.51 -3.78
CA LEU A 189 8.52 4.84 -4.35
C LEU A 189 7.25 4.92 -5.18
N LEU A 190 7.05 3.96 -6.10
CA LEU A 190 5.89 3.95 -6.99
C LEU A 190 4.59 3.72 -6.22
N GLN A 191 4.60 2.77 -5.29
CA GLN A 191 3.45 2.48 -4.43
C GLN A 191 3.11 3.66 -3.53
N SER A 192 4.13 4.30 -2.94
CA SER A 192 3.95 5.54 -2.18
C SER A 192 3.34 6.62 -3.07
N TYR A 193 3.85 6.84 -4.29
CA TYR A 193 3.28 7.84 -5.19
C TYR A 193 1.81 7.59 -5.51
N SER A 194 1.43 6.34 -5.81
CA SER A 194 0.04 5.94 -6.09
C SER A 194 -0.89 6.03 -4.88
N ALA A 195 -0.37 5.90 -3.65
CA ALA A 195 -1.16 6.16 -2.45
C ALA A 195 -1.57 7.64 -2.30
N HIS A 196 -0.81 8.57 -2.91
CA HIS A 196 -1.07 10.02 -2.81
C HIS A 196 -1.71 10.62 -4.06
N ASN A 197 -1.47 10.02 -5.22
CA ASN A 197 -1.83 10.58 -6.50
C ASN A 197 -2.75 9.59 -7.23
N ASN A 198 -3.80 10.11 -7.86
CA ASN A 198 -4.66 9.30 -8.71
C ASN A 198 -3.93 8.93 -10.01
N THR A 199 -3.17 7.83 -9.97
CA THR A 199 -2.46 7.30 -11.13
C THR A 199 -3.40 6.58 -12.07
N ILE A 200 -4.48 5.99 -11.55
CA ILE A 200 -5.55 5.34 -12.32
C ILE A 200 -6.15 6.29 -13.36
N GLY A 201 -6.29 7.58 -13.04
CA GLY A 201 -6.70 8.61 -13.99
C GLY A 201 -5.85 8.63 -15.28
N HIS A 202 -4.55 8.33 -15.18
CA HIS A 202 -3.61 8.26 -16.30
C HIS A 202 -3.53 6.87 -16.96
N GLY A 203 -4.40 5.94 -16.57
CA GLY A 203 -4.44 4.57 -17.09
C GLY A 203 -3.31 3.68 -16.60
N ILE A 204 -2.70 4.02 -15.47
CA ILE A 204 -1.64 3.24 -14.81
C ILE A 204 -2.00 3.11 -13.32
N GLY A 205 -1.39 2.18 -12.59
CA GLY A 205 -1.54 2.11 -11.13
C GLY A 205 -1.88 0.72 -10.62
N GLY A 206 -2.54 0.67 -9.46
CA GLY A 206 -2.68 -0.57 -8.70
C GLY A 206 -1.32 -1.06 -8.18
N ALA A 207 -1.21 -2.35 -7.89
CA ALA A 207 0.02 -2.93 -7.37
C ALA A 207 1.13 -3.02 -8.43
N TYR A 208 2.18 -2.22 -8.24
CA TYR A 208 3.46 -2.37 -8.95
C TYR A 208 4.17 -3.66 -8.55
N SER A 209 4.81 -4.27 -9.53
CA SER A 209 5.67 -5.43 -9.29
C SER A 209 6.92 -5.38 -10.13
N GLY A 210 7.97 -6.06 -9.69
CA GLY A 210 9.25 -6.05 -10.38
C GLY A 210 10.07 -7.32 -10.24
N LEU A 211 11.15 -7.34 -11.00
CA LEU A 211 12.17 -8.37 -11.00
C LEU A 211 13.51 -7.75 -11.40
N TYR A 212 14.58 -8.51 -11.21
CA TYR A 212 15.88 -8.22 -11.81
C TYR A 212 16.55 -9.48 -12.33
N VAL A 213 17.43 -9.30 -13.31
CA VAL A 213 18.13 -10.36 -14.01
C VAL A 213 19.62 -10.18 -13.76
N THR A 214 20.24 -11.17 -13.11
CA THR A 214 21.69 -11.25 -12.96
C THR A 214 22.27 -12.17 -14.03
N LYS A 215 23.59 -12.36 -14.04
CA LYS A 215 24.23 -13.30 -14.95
C LYS A 215 23.72 -14.73 -14.80
N ASN A 216 23.28 -15.10 -13.60
CA ASN A 216 23.00 -16.49 -13.26
C ASN A 216 21.50 -16.79 -13.24
N GLU A 217 20.68 -15.83 -12.80
CA GLU A 217 19.27 -16.09 -12.53
C GLU A 217 18.41 -14.83 -12.56
N ILE A 218 17.10 -15.09 -12.59
CA ILE A 218 16.06 -14.08 -12.48
C ILE A 218 15.56 -14.07 -11.04
N HIS A 219 15.61 -12.90 -10.42
CA HIS A 219 15.10 -12.67 -9.08
C HIS A 219 13.81 -11.87 -9.19
N TRP A 220 12.70 -12.51 -8.87
CA TRP A 220 11.44 -11.81 -8.65
C TRP A 220 11.53 -10.97 -7.38
N GLN A 221 10.69 -9.94 -7.25
CA GLN A 221 10.55 -9.29 -5.96
C GLN A 221 10.25 -10.34 -4.87
N PRO A 222 10.76 -10.14 -3.65
CA PRO A 222 10.47 -11.00 -2.51
C PRO A 222 9.01 -10.83 -2.04
N ASP A 223 8.61 -11.61 -1.04
CA ASP A 223 7.30 -11.47 -0.42
C ASP A 223 7.24 -10.19 0.41
N ILE A 224 6.28 -9.33 0.11
CA ILE A 224 6.17 -8.00 0.72
C ILE A 224 4.80 -7.85 1.37
N TYR A 225 4.78 -7.51 2.65
CA TYR A 225 3.62 -6.95 3.33
C TYR A 225 3.70 -5.42 3.32
N TYR A 226 2.66 -4.76 2.85
CA TYR A 226 2.50 -3.32 2.92
C TYR A 226 1.50 -2.97 4.02
N MET A 227 1.88 -2.04 4.88
CA MET A 227 0.98 -1.34 5.80
C MET A 227 0.78 0.08 5.29
N ILE A 228 -0.42 0.39 4.79
CA ILE A 228 -0.79 1.73 4.35
C ILE A 228 -1.45 2.43 5.53
N HIS A 229 -0.90 3.55 5.96
CA HIS A 229 -1.39 4.31 7.10
C HIS A 229 -1.36 5.81 6.81
N GLY A 230 -2.26 6.57 7.43
CA GLY A 230 -2.25 8.04 7.33
C GLY A 230 -1.38 8.70 8.40
N GLU A 231 -1.73 9.94 8.74
CA GLU A 231 -1.13 10.72 9.83
C GLU A 231 -1.37 10.11 11.23
N ASN A 232 -2.27 9.13 11.32
CA ASN A 232 -2.70 8.55 12.58
C ASN A 232 -1.62 7.62 13.17
N PRO A 233 -1.04 7.94 14.35
CA PRO A 233 -0.03 7.09 15.00
C PRO A 233 -0.62 5.80 15.59
N ALA A 234 -1.95 5.68 15.65
CA ALA A 234 -2.61 4.56 16.32
C ALA A 234 -2.91 3.36 15.41
N PHE A 235 -2.72 3.51 14.08
CA PHE A 235 -2.97 2.46 13.06
C PHE A 235 -4.37 1.86 13.11
N ASP A 236 -5.36 2.66 13.54
CA ASP A 236 -6.67 2.16 13.97
C ASP A 236 -7.41 1.37 12.86
N ARG A 237 -7.22 1.72 11.57
CA ARG A 237 -7.52 0.85 10.41
C ARG A 237 -6.60 1.14 9.23
N GLY A 238 -5.32 0.77 9.37
CA GLY A 238 -4.44 0.76 8.20
C GLY A 238 -4.89 -0.28 7.17
N GLY A 239 -4.95 0.11 5.89
CA GLY A 239 -5.14 -0.84 4.81
C GLY A 239 -3.88 -1.70 4.67
N PHE A 240 -4.04 -3.02 4.53
CA PHE A 240 -2.89 -3.89 4.28
C PHE A 240 -2.95 -4.53 2.91
N VAL A 241 -1.77 -4.79 2.38
CA VAL A 241 -1.60 -5.48 1.10
C VAL A 241 -0.42 -6.42 1.23
N SER A 242 -0.60 -7.71 1.00
CA SER A 242 0.52 -8.64 0.85
C SER A 242 0.65 -9.09 -0.59
N ILE A 243 1.84 -8.94 -1.18
CA ILE A 243 2.12 -9.32 -2.56
C ILE A 243 3.11 -10.48 -2.58
N TYR A 244 2.73 -11.53 -3.30
CA TYR A 244 3.56 -12.71 -3.54
C TYR A 244 3.66 -12.96 -5.03
N ILE A 245 4.83 -13.44 -5.47
CA ILE A 245 5.02 -13.93 -6.84
C ILE A 245 5.41 -15.40 -6.78
N ARG A 246 4.59 -16.28 -7.34
CA ARG A 246 4.81 -17.74 -7.39
C ARG A 246 4.41 -18.28 -8.74
N ASN A 247 5.24 -19.14 -9.34
CA ASN A 247 4.97 -19.78 -10.63
C ASN A 247 4.54 -18.79 -11.72
N LYS A 248 5.06 -17.56 -11.71
CA LYS A 248 4.72 -16.47 -12.65
C LYS A 248 3.29 -15.91 -12.50
N TYR A 249 2.64 -16.19 -11.37
CA TYR A 249 1.43 -15.52 -10.94
C TYR A 249 1.78 -14.47 -9.89
N LYS A 250 1.02 -13.37 -9.87
CA LYS A 250 1.01 -12.41 -8.78
C LYS A 250 -0.23 -12.64 -7.93
N PHE A 251 -0.01 -12.87 -6.66
CA PHE A 251 -1.07 -13.05 -5.67
C PHE A 251 -1.06 -11.87 -4.72
N VAL A 252 -2.25 -11.35 -4.44
CA VAL A 252 -2.45 -10.19 -3.58
C VAL A 252 -3.48 -10.52 -2.52
N ILE A 253 -3.09 -10.41 -1.25
CA ILE A 253 -3.96 -10.60 -0.10
C ILE A 253 -4.22 -9.23 0.52
N THR A 254 -5.48 -8.87 0.72
CA THR A 254 -5.86 -7.57 1.33
C THR A 254 -6.88 -7.78 2.45
N ASP A 255 -7.21 -6.71 3.15
CA ASP A 255 -8.31 -6.65 4.12
C ASP A 255 -9.70 -6.76 3.49
N ARG A 256 -9.83 -6.61 2.16
CA ARG A 256 -11.11 -6.56 1.43
C ARG A 256 -11.30 -7.77 0.54
N VAL A 257 -10.43 -7.90 -0.45
CA VAL A 257 -10.53 -8.88 -1.53
C VAL A 257 -9.15 -9.41 -1.86
N ASN A 258 -9.14 -10.71 -2.07
CA ASN A 258 -7.97 -11.47 -2.46
C ASN A 258 -7.93 -11.55 -3.99
N TYR A 259 -6.78 -11.22 -4.60
CA TYR A 259 -6.62 -11.18 -6.04
C TYR A 259 -5.53 -12.13 -6.53
N GLU A 260 -5.80 -12.69 -7.70
CA GLU A 260 -4.84 -13.43 -8.51
C GLU A 260 -4.71 -12.73 -9.85
N PHE A 261 -3.48 -12.44 -10.25
CA PHE A 261 -3.16 -11.89 -11.55
C PHE A 261 -2.21 -12.83 -12.28
N SER A 262 -2.59 -13.22 -13.49
CA SER A 262 -1.76 -13.96 -14.41
C SER A 262 -1.46 -13.14 -15.66
N ASN A 263 -0.34 -13.47 -16.29
CA ASN A 263 -0.03 -13.13 -17.66
C ASN A 263 -0.64 -14.20 -18.59
N ASN A 264 -1.20 -13.82 -19.75
CA ASN A 264 -1.94 -14.79 -20.58
C ASN A 264 -1.03 -15.85 -21.21
N ILE A 265 0.25 -15.51 -21.43
CA ILE A 265 1.25 -16.40 -22.05
C ILE A 265 1.67 -17.52 -21.10
N GLU A 266 1.66 -17.29 -19.79
CA GLU A 266 2.32 -18.19 -18.83
C GLU A 266 1.36 -18.97 -17.91
N ARG A 267 0.07 -19.06 -18.29
CA ARG A 267 -0.89 -19.95 -17.61
C ARG A 267 -0.51 -21.42 -17.81
N GLN A 268 0.36 -21.91 -16.93
CA GLN A 268 0.84 -23.28 -16.91
C GLN A 268 0.19 -24.11 -15.81
N CYS A 269 -0.40 -23.46 -14.80
CA CYS A 269 -1.03 -24.13 -13.67
C CYS A 269 -2.52 -24.39 -13.92
N SER A 270 -3.02 -25.53 -13.43
CA SER A 270 -4.47 -25.76 -13.35
C SER A 270 -5.09 -24.87 -12.28
N GLU A 271 -6.39 -24.62 -12.38
CA GLU A 271 -7.15 -23.85 -11.37
C GLU A 271 -6.96 -24.44 -9.95
N THR A 272 -6.97 -25.76 -9.83
CA THR A 272 -6.70 -26.46 -8.56
C THR A 272 -5.29 -26.25 -8.00
N GLU A 273 -4.28 -26.10 -8.86
CA GLU A 273 -2.90 -25.80 -8.43
C GLU A 273 -2.80 -24.36 -7.95
N VAL A 274 -3.41 -23.43 -8.67
CA VAL A 274 -3.47 -22.01 -8.31
C VAL A 274 -4.17 -21.83 -6.95
N ASP A 275 -5.32 -22.48 -6.75
CA ASP A 275 -6.04 -22.47 -5.47
C ASP A 275 -5.19 -23.03 -4.32
N SER A 276 -4.45 -24.11 -4.57
CA SER A 276 -3.56 -24.72 -3.59
C SER A 276 -2.41 -23.79 -3.20
N ILE A 277 -1.77 -23.15 -4.18
CA ILE A 277 -0.74 -22.14 -3.95
C ILE A 277 -1.33 -21.00 -3.12
N PHE A 278 -2.49 -20.48 -3.52
CA PHE A 278 -3.11 -19.34 -2.88
C PHE A 278 -3.49 -19.63 -1.42
N LYS A 279 -4.04 -20.82 -1.14
CA LYS A 279 -4.29 -21.27 0.24
C LYS A 279 -3.00 -21.33 1.06
N GLY A 280 -1.90 -21.85 0.48
CA GLY A 280 -0.59 -21.85 1.13
C GLY A 280 -0.07 -20.45 1.43
N LEU A 281 -0.30 -19.48 0.54
CA LEU A 281 0.07 -18.07 0.76
C LEU A 281 -0.78 -17.40 1.85
N VAL A 282 -2.07 -17.69 1.93
CA VAL A 282 -2.93 -17.26 3.04
C VAL A 282 -2.43 -17.84 4.36
N GLU A 283 -1.98 -19.10 4.39
CA GLU A 283 -1.38 -19.69 5.58
C GLU A 283 -0.03 -19.05 5.96
N LEU A 284 0.76 -18.58 5.00
CA LEU A 284 1.99 -17.83 5.27
C LEU A 284 1.68 -16.43 5.84
N PHE A 285 0.69 -15.76 5.26
CA PHE A 285 0.15 -14.50 5.77
C PHE A 285 -0.34 -14.66 7.22
N ASP A 286 -1.18 -15.66 7.49
CA ASP A 286 -1.70 -15.96 8.83
C ASP A 286 -0.59 -16.33 9.82
N LYS A 287 0.60 -16.71 9.34
CA LYS A 287 1.79 -16.97 10.17
C LYS A 287 2.69 -15.75 10.32
N GLY A 288 2.38 -14.62 9.69
CA GLY A 288 3.18 -13.40 9.72
C GLY A 288 4.54 -13.54 9.04
N ILE A 289 4.71 -14.49 8.12
CA ILE A 289 6.00 -14.79 7.49
C ILE A 289 6.16 -13.96 6.23
N PHE A 290 6.96 -12.89 6.33
CA PHE A 290 7.29 -12.02 5.20
C PHE A 290 8.80 -11.81 5.13
N GLU A 291 9.31 -11.64 3.91
CA GLU A 291 10.70 -11.21 3.73
C GLU A 291 10.82 -9.73 4.06
N TYR A 292 9.84 -8.92 3.64
CA TYR A 292 9.82 -7.48 3.88
C TYR A 292 8.46 -6.99 4.38
N VAL A 293 8.52 -6.01 5.29
CA VAL A 293 7.37 -5.17 5.68
C VAL A 293 7.66 -3.75 5.23
N ILE A 294 6.74 -3.14 4.48
CA ILE A 294 6.83 -1.77 3.98
C ILE A 294 5.70 -0.95 4.56
N PHE A 295 6.04 0.04 5.37
CA PHE A 295 5.09 1.06 5.82
C PHE A 295 5.03 2.15 4.76
N ILE A 296 3.83 2.41 4.23
CA ILE A 296 3.54 3.54 3.34
C ILE A 296 2.70 4.53 4.13
N ASN A 297 3.24 5.72 4.32
CA ASN A 297 2.46 6.84 4.82
C ASN A 297 1.64 7.37 3.63
N SER A 298 0.33 7.50 3.74
CA SER A 298 -0.56 8.01 2.67
C SER A 298 -0.78 9.52 2.76
N SER A 299 -0.28 10.15 3.83
CA SER A 299 -0.34 11.60 4.04
C SER A 299 0.98 12.29 3.70
N ARG A 300 2.02 11.50 3.45
CA ARG A 300 3.40 11.93 3.18
C ARG A 300 4.02 10.99 2.17
N HIS A 301 4.73 11.51 1.17
CA HIS A 301 5.51 10.70 0.22
C HIS A 301 6.69 9.99 0.92
N ALA A 302 6.41 9.10 1.87
CA ALA A 302 7.35 8.42 2.72
C ALA A 302 7.01 6.93 2.73
N ALA A 303 8.04 6.11 2.61
CA ALA A 303 7.93 4.68 2.80
C ALA A 303 9.14 4.16 3.58
N THR A 304 8.90 3.25 4.52
CA THR A 304 9.96 2.59 5.29
C THR A 304 9.91 1.09 5.04
N ILE A 305 10.98 0.58 4.45
CA ILE A 305 11.18 -0.83 4.13
C ILE A 305 11.95 -1.47 5.27
N ILE A 306 11.41 -2.54 5.84
CA ILE A 306 12.05 -3.31 6.92
C ILE A 306 12.28 -4.73 6.41
N HIS A 307 13.54 -5.15 6.39
CA HIS A 307 13.90 -6.53 6.12
C HIS A 307 13.60 -7.39 7.35
N MET A 308 12.63 -8.29 7.22
CA MET A 308 12.18 -9.18 8.29
C MET A 308 12.87 -10.55 8.23
N ASN A 309 13.47 -10.92 7.09
CA ASN A 309 14.17 -12.20 6.90
C ASN A 309 13.30 -13.41 7.30
N CYS A 310 12.01 -13.36 6.95
CA CYS A 310 11.01 -14.37 7.31
C CYS A 310 10.90 -14.64 8.83
N LYS A 311 11.16 -13.63 9.67
CA LYS A 311 10.98 -13.68 11.13
C LYS A 311 9.83 -12.80 11.58
N LEU A 312 9.25 -13.15 12.73
CA LEU A 312 8.26 -12.30 13.40
C LEU A 312 8.93 -11.14 14.13
N GLU A 313 10.19 -11.34 14.53
CA GLU A 313 10.92 -10.42 15.38
C GLU A 313 12.01 -9.68 14.63
N HIS A 314 11.94 -8.36 14.73
CA HIS A 314 12.96 -7.42 14.33
C HIS A 314 13.21 -6.46 15.51
N ALA A 315 14.42 -5.91 15.63
CA ALA A 315 14.79 -5.04 16.75
C ALA A 315 13.88 -3.81 16.92
N TYR A 316 13.21 -3.38 15.84
CA TYR A 316 12.27 -2.25 15.86
C TYR A 316 10.80 -2.60 15.58
N LEU A 317 10.52 -3.84 15.18
CA LEU A 317 9.19 -4.28 14.75
C LEU A 317 8.96 -5.70 15.25
N TYR A 318 7.80 -5.94 15.87
CA TYR A 318 7.32 -7.28 16.16
C TYR A 318 5.98 -7.51 15.46
N ILE A 319 5.88 -8.60 14.71
CA ILE A 319 4.67 -9.04 14.03
C ILE A 319 3.84 -9.89 15.00
N ASP A 320 2.68 -9.37 15.39
CA ASP A 320 1.76 -10.02 16.31
C ASP A 320 0.77 -10.93 15.58
N VAL A 321 0.96 -12.24 15.70
CA VAL A 321 0.12 -13.26 15.08
C VAL A 321 -0.76 -13.94 16.14
N GLN A 322 -2.06 -13.94 15.91
CA GLN A 322 -3.04 -14.56 16.81
C GLN A 322 -3.57 -15.86 16.21
N ALA A 323 -3.24 -17.00 16.84
CA ALA A 323 -3.59 -18.33 16.33
C ALA A 323 -5.12 -18.54 16.14
N ASN A 324 -5.93 -17.82 16.91
CA ASN A 324 -7.40 -17.85 16.86
C ASN A 324 -8.02 -16.79 15.94
N LYS A 325 -7.24 -15.85 15.37
CA LYS A 325 -7.71 -14.80 14.46
C LYS A 325 -6.92 -14.85 13.15
N LYS A 326 -7.49 -15.55 12.16
CA LYS A 326 -6.96 -15.60 10.80
C LYS A 326 -7.32 -14.33 10.03
N GLY A 327 -6.55 -14.02 9.00
CA GLY A 327 -6.74 -12.83 8.17
C GLY A 327 -6.33 -11.53 8.86
N THR A 328 -5.69 -11.60 10.02
CA THR A 328 -5.28 -10.42 10.80
C THR A 328 -3.84 -10.51 11.26
N ILE A 329 -3.13 -9.39 11.16
CA ILE A 329 -1.76 -9.24 11.64
C ILE A 329 -1.71 -7.96 12.47
N GLY A 330 -1.18 -8.05 13.69
CA GLY A 330 -0.88 -6.89 14.51
C GLY A 330 0.59 -6.50 14.39
N PHE A 331 0.90 -5.27 14.77
CA PHE A 331 2.27 -4.79 14.86
C PHE A 331 2.52 -4.15 16.22
N LEU A 332 3.70 -4.43 16.78
CA LEU A 332 4.26 -3.66 17.87
C LEU A 332 5.50 -2.92 17.34
N LEU A 333 5.42 -1.60 17.34
CA LEU A 333 6.46 -0.71 16.84
C LEU A 333 7.26 -0.15 18.01
N GLN A 334 8.58 -0.09 17.88
CA GLN A 334 9.41 0.73 18.76
C GLN A 334 9.27 2.21 18.38
N ASP A 335 9.37 3.12 19.36
CA ASP A 335 9.23 4.57 19.17
C ASP A 335 10.08 5.09 18.00
N ARG A 336 11.33 4.63 17.92
CA ARG A 336 12.24 5.00 16.83
C ARG A 336 11.70 4.64 15.44
N LEU A 337 11.06 3.47 15.28
CA LEU A 337 10.45 3.12 14.01
C LEU A 337 9.21 3.96 13.75
N ASN A 338 8.40 4.21 14.79
CA ASN A 338 7.24 5.10 14.69
C ASN A 338 7.63 6.51 14.20
N ASP A 339 8.75 7.05 14.65
CA ASP A 339 9.28 8.33 14.16
C ASP A 339 9.72 8.23 12.69
N MET A 340 10.36 7.13 12.30
CA MET A 340 10.85 6.91 10.93
C MET A 340 9.73 6.73 9.91
N ILE A 341 8.65 6.02 10.25
CA ILE A 341 7.50 5.82 9.33
C ILE A 341 6.65 7.10 9.19
N ASN A 342 6.71 7.99 10.17
CA ASN A 342 6.03 9.28 10.14
C ASN A 342 6.94 10.44 9.75
N ASP A 343 8.21 10.20 9.42
CA ASP A 343 9.20 11.23 9.07
C ASP A 343 9.30 12.35 10.12
N ASN A 344 9.42 11.97 11.39
CA ASN A 344 9.44 12.87 12.55
C ASN A 344 8.23 13.82 12.65
N PHE A 345 7.13 13.53 11.95
CA PHE A 345 6.00 14.45 11.84
C PHE A 345 6.31 15.80 11.17
N ASP A 346 7.49 15.97 10.55
CA ASP A 346 7.84 17.20 9.83
C ASP A 346 7.01 17.35 8.55
N PRO A 347 6.43 18.53 8.25
CA PRO A 347 5.68 18.73 7.01
C PRO A 347 6.60 18.65 5.79
N ILE A 348 6.21 17.86 4.78
CA ILE A 348 6.97 17.77 3.53
C ILE A 348 6.85 19.10 2.78
N GLU A 349 7.96 19.83 2.66
CA GLU A 349 7.99 21.16 2.04
C GLU A 349 7.65 21.16 0.54
N SER A 350 7.77 20.02 -0.14
CA SER A 350 7.22 19.82 -1.49
C SER A 350 6.95 18.35 -1.79
N GLY A 351 5.79 18.03 -2.39
CA GLY A 351 5.46 16.67 -2.88
C GLY A 351 6.39 16.14 -4.00
N LYS A 352 7.50 16.83 -4.28
CA LYS A 352 8.53 16.41 -5.22
C LYS A 352 9.59 15.50 -4.61
N TYR A 353 9.64 15.40 -3.28
CA TYR A 353 10.64 14.57 -2.60
C TYR A 353 9.95 13.41 -1.87
N ALA A 354 10.37 12.20 -2.22
CA ALA A 354 10.01 11.01 -1.47
C ALA A 354 11.09 10.67 -0.45
N VAL A 355 10.68 10.22 0.73
CA VAL A 355 11.57 9.68 1.75
C VAL A 355 11.42 8.17 1.79
N ILE A 356 12.34 7.47 1.11
CA ILE A 356 12.34 6.00 1.08
C ILE A 356 13.46 5.47 1.97
N ARG A 357 13.09 4.93 3.13
CA ARG A 357 14.02 4.36 4.11
C ARG A 357 14.13 2.85 3.92
N TYR A 358 15.32 2.31 4.14
CA TYR A 358 15.55 0.87 4.22
C TYR A 358 16.23 0.55 5.55
N ILE A 359 15.69 -0.43 6.26
CA ILE A 359 16.21 -0.93 7.52
C ILE A 359 16.58 -2.41 7.29
N PRO A 360 17.87 -2.78 7.36
CA PRO A 360 18.29 -4.16 7.21
C PRO A 360 17.80 -5.01 8.38
N TYR A 361 17.83 -6.33 8.25
CA TYR A 361 17.41 -7.21 9.34
C TYR A 361 18.34 -7.05 10.55
N ILE A 362 17.77 -6.61 11.67
CA ILE A 362 18.44 -6.55 12.96
C ILE A 362 17.69 -7.51 13.90
N PRO A 363 18.33 -8.60 14.35
CA PRO A 363 17.67 -9.56 15.23
C PRO A 363 17.34 -8.90 16.58
N LEU A 364 16.14 -9.19 17.09
CA LEU A 364 15.73 -8.79 18.43
C LEU A 364 16.54 -9.56 19.48
N LYS A 365 16.99 -8.88 20.54
CA LYS A 365 17.68 -9.53 21.66
C LYS A 365 16.70 -10.37 22.49
N SER A 366 17.13 -11.54 22.95
CA SER A 366 16.28 -12.47 23.69
C SER A 366 15.64 -11.86 24.96
N GLU A 367 16.34 -10.95 25.64
CA GLU A 367 15.84 -10.26 26.84
C GLU A 367 14.67 -9.31 26.52
N ASP A 368 14.68 -8.69 25.33
CA ASP A 368 13.63 -7.78 24.90
C ASP A 368 12.42 -8.54 24.36
N LEU A 369 12.61 -9.75 23.82
CA LEU A 369 11.52 -10.63 23.38
C LEU A 369 10.56 -10.99 24.52
N GLU A 370 11.08 -11.32 25.70
CA GLU A 370 10.23 -11.66 26.85
C GLU A 370 9.45 -10.46 27.37
N LYS A 371 10.04 -9.25 27.33
CA LYS A 371 9.32 -8.01 27.63
C LYS A 371 8.21 -7.76 26.62
N ILE A 372 8.50 -7.89 25.32
CA ILE A 372 7.53 -7.72 24.25
C ILE A 372 6.37 -8.72 24.41
N LYS A 373 6.64 -10.00 24.64
CA LYS A 373 5.59 -11.01 24.85
C LYS A 373 4.69 -10.65 26.03
N LYS A 374 5.26 -10.17 27.14
CA LYS A 374 4.48 -9.70 28.28
C LYS A 374 3.61 -8.49 27.91
N THR A 375 4.20 -7.48 27.25
CA THR A 375 3.50 -6.31 26.75
C THR A 375 2.41 -6.68 25.74
N LEU A 376 2.61 -7.70 24.90
CA LEU A 376 1.59 -8.16 23.96
C LEU A 376 0.41 -8.82 24.67
N VAL A 377 0.62 -9.56 25.76
CA VAL A 377 -0.49 -10.06 26.58
C VAL A 377 -1.29 -8.87 27.11
N GLU A 378 -0.63 -7.84 27.64
CA GLU A 378 -1.29 -6.61 28.10
C GLU A 378 -2.03 -5.87 26.96
N ILE A 379 -1.40 -5.73 25.78
CA ILE A 379 -1.96 -5.00 24.63
C ILE A 379 -3.09 -5.77 23.93
N ARG A 380 -2.98 -7.09 23.77
CA ARG A 380 -4.05 -7.92 23.19
C ARG A 380 -5.30 -7.88 24.07
N ILE A 381 -5.12 -7.56 25.35
CA ILE A 381 -6.24 -7.33 26.27
C ILE A 381 -6.78 -5.87 26.14
N SER A 382 -6.22 -5.05 25.25
CA SER A 382 -6.45 -3.60 25.20
C SER A 382 -6.94 -3.09 23.83
N LYS A 383 -6.86 -3.92 22.77
CA LYS A 383 -7.17 -3.49 21.39
C LYS A 383 -7.84 -4.60 20.57
N THR A 384 -9.14 -4.47 20.36
CA THR A 384 -9.81 -4.74 19.06
C THR A 384 -11.22 -4.16 19.08
N HIS A 385 -11.37 -2.84 19.22
CA HIS A 385 -12.70 -2.25 19.10
C HIS A 385 -13.01 -1.84 17.67
N TYR A 386 -13.94 -2.57 17.04
CA TYR A 386 -14.61 -2.13 15.83
C TYR A 386 -15.69 -1.13 16.23
N PHE A 387 -15.43 0.18 16.08
CA PHE A 387 -16.52 1.15 16.12
C PHE A 387 -17.39 0.96 14.87
N ASP A 388 -18.46 0.19 14.98
CA ASP A 388 -19.44 -0.01 13.92
C ASP A 388 -20.08 1.29 13.43
N ASN A 389 -20.01 2.37 14.23
CA ASN A 389 -20.71 3.62 13.95
C ASN A 389 -19.80 4.80 13.56
N ALA A 390 -18.53 4.80 13.95
CA ALA A 390 -17.63 5.93 13.68
C ALA A 390 -16.95 5.77 12.31
N ILE A 391 -17.51 6.46 11.31
CA ILE A 391 -17.00 6.45 9.93
C ILE A 391 -15.77 7.34 9.79
N TYR A 392 -15.67 8.42 10.59
CA TYR A 392 -14.63 9.42 10.46
C TYR A 392 -13.88 9.66 11.78
N LYS A 393 -12.68 10.21 11.66
CA LYS A 393 -11.88 10.75 12.76
C LYS A 393 -11.56 12.21 12.47
N GLY A 394 -11.95 13.11 13.36
CA GLY A 394 -11.57 14.53 13.28
C GLY A 394 -10.33 14.79 14.10
N ILE A 395 -9.31 15.36 13.47
CA ILE A 395 -7.99 15.65 14.04
C ILE A 395 -7.83 17.17 14.07
N VAL A 396 -7.60 17.71 15.25
CA VAL A 396 -7.41 19.14 15.49
C VAL A 396 -5.92 19.42 15.68
N TYR A 397 -5.38 20.39 14.96
CA TYR A 397 -3.97 20.75 14.99
C TYR A 397 -3.74 22.10 15.70
N ASP A 398 -2.63 22.19 16.44
CA ASP A 398 -2.06 23.43 16.97
C ASP A 398 -0.60 23.55 16.48
N ASN A 399 -0.32 24.54 15.63
CA ASN A 399 1.01 24.76 15.05
C ASN A 399 1.64 23.47 14.50
N ASP A 400 0.91 22.79 13.61
CA ASP A 400 1.28 21.54 12.92
C ASP A 400 1.41 20.29 13.84
N ASN A 401 1.17 20.41 15.14
CA ASN A 401 1.11 19.29 16.07
C ASN A 401 -0.34 18.87 16.32
N VAL A 402 -0.60 17.57 16.44
CA VAL A 402 -1.93 17.06 16.83
C VAL A 402 -2.24 17.51 18.26
N LYS A 403 -3.25 18.38 18.39
CA LYS A 403 -3.74 18.88 19.68
C LYS A 403 -4.71 17.88 20.30
N GLU A 404 -5.73 17.47 19.55
CA GLU A 404 -6.75 16.52 19.97
C GLU A 404 -7.32 15.77 18.76
N TRP A 405 -7.93 14.61 18.98
CA TRP A 405 -8.66 13.87 17.95
C TRP A 405 -9.94 13.24 18.50
N PHE A 406 -10.90 13.01 17.60
CA PHE A 406 -12.23 12.50 17.92
C PHE A 406 -12.69 11.48 16.88
N TYR A 407 -13.36 10.42 17.30
CA TYR A 407 -14.24 9.65 16.43
C TYR A 407 -15.53 10.43 16.17
N ILE A 408 -15.93 10.51 14.91
CA ILE A 408 -17.03 11.35 14.44
C ILE A 408 -17.88 10.56 13.45
N ASN A 409 -19.20 10.64 13.63
CA ASN A 409 -20.16 10.13 12.66
C ASN A 409 -20.34 11.17 11.54
N TYR A 410 -20.70 10.73 10.33
CA TYR A 410 -20.93 11.62 9.18
C TYR A 410 -21.76 12.87 9.53
N ASP A 411 -22.88 12.69 10.23
CA ASP A 411 -23.82 13.76 10.59
C ASP A 411 -23.25 14.78 11.58
N ALA A 412 -22.17 14.43 12.29
CA ALA A 412 -21.58 15.27 13.33
C ALA A 412 -20.37 16.10 12.84
N ILE A 413 -19.91 15.89 11.60
CA ILE A 413 -18.71 16.55 11.04
C ILE A 413 -18.82 18.08 11.12
N PHE A 414 -19.94 18.69 10.73
CA PHE A 414 -20.05 20.16 10.78
C PHE A 414 -20.20 20.73 12.17
N ALA A 415 -20.93 20.03 13.05
CA ALA A 415 -21.00 20.46 14.44
C ALA A 415 -19.59 20.50 15.02
N PHE A 416 -18.79 19.47 14.73
CA PHE A 416 -17.38 19.43 15.07
C PHE A 416 -16.58 20.58 14.44
N LEU A 417 -16.64 20.81 13.12
CA LEU A 417 -15.93 21.91 12.47
C LEU A 417 -16.34 23.29 13.03
N LYS A 418 -17.62 23.47 13.37
CA LYS A 418 -18.14 24.70 13.96
C LYS A 418 -17.62 24.93 15.36
N ASP A 419 -17.62 23.89 16.20
CA ASP A 419 -17.12 23.94 17.58
C ASP A 419 -15.61 24.19 17.63
N TYR A 420 -14.87 23.70 16.64
CA TYR A 420 -13.42 23.89 16.48
C TYR A 420 -13.05 24.97 15.45
N SER A 421 -13.99 25.82 15.02
CA SER A 421 -13.77 26.82 13.95
C SER A 421 -12.67 27.85 14.22
N GLN A 422 -12.23 27.98 15.48
CA GLN A 422 -11.13 28.86 15.87
C GLN A 422 -9.76 28.22 15.67
N GLU A 423 -9.71 26.91 15.44
CA GLU A 423 -8.47 26.18 15.22
C GLU A 423 -7.99 26.42 13.79
N ARG A 424 -6.68 26.59 13.63
CA ARG A 424 -6.06 26.91 12.34
C ARG A 424 -6.25 25.79 11.32
N LEU A 425 -6.17 24.54 11.75
CA LEU A 425 -6.19 23.38 10.87
C LEU A 425 -6.95 22.22 11.53
N ILE A 426 -7.88 21.63 10.77
CA ILE A 426 -8.63 20.44 11.15
C ILE A 426 -8.68 19.50 9.96
N HIS A 427 -8.33 18.24 10.18
CA HIS A 427 -8.51 17.16 9.20
C HIS A 427 -9.66 16.26 9.63
N ILE A 428 -10.52 15.89 8.69
CA ILE A 428 -11.45 14.77 8.84
C ILE A 428 -10.90 13.64 7.98
N VAL A 429 -10.54 12.52 8.60
CA VAL A 429 -10.06 11.34 7.91
C VAL A 429 -11.10 10.22 8.00
N GLU A 430 -11.24 9.42 6.95
CA GLU A 430 -12.09 8.24 6.97
C GLU A 430 -11.43 7.16 7.81
N CYS A 431 -12.09 6.67 8.86
CA CYS A 431 -11.52 5.68 9.76
C CYS A 431 -11.07 4.42 9.03
N SER A 432 -11.75 4.01 7.95
CA SER A 432 -11.51 2.74 7.22
C SER A 432 -10.26 2.74 6.35
N SER A 433 -9.77 3.93 5.98
CA SER A 433 -8.68 4.10 5.03
C SER A 433 -7.59 5.02 5.54
N ASP A 434 -7.82 5.70 6.67
CA ASP A 434 -7.05 6.83 7.18
C ASP A 434 -6.83 7.95 6.14
N MET A 435 -7.62 7.97 5.06
CA MET A 435 -7.52 8.97 3.99
C MET A 435 -8.21 10.26 4.39
N LEU A 436 -7.60 11.39 4.03
CA LEU A 436 -8.20 12.71 4.20
C LEU A 436 -9.52 12.77 3.41
N SER A 437 -10.61 13.03 4.12
CA SER A 437 -11.95 13.21 3.55
C SER A 437 -12.35 14.68 3.50
N LEU A 438 -11.84 15.52 4.42
CA LEU A 438 -12.09 16.96 4.45
C LEU A 438 -10.94 17.68 5.15
N GLU A 439 -10.49 18.81 4.58
CA GLU A 439 -9.53 19.74 5.21
C GLU A 439 -10.19 21.08 5.47
N TYR A 440 -10.12 21.54 6.73
CA TYR A 440 -10.55 22.86 7.15
C TYR A 440 -9.36 23.65 7.64
N LYS A 441 -9.15 24.83 7.05
CA LYS A 441 -7.99 25.67 7.29
C LYS A 441 -8.40 27.13 7.37
N ASP A 442 -7.94 27.83 8.40
CA ASP A 442 -8.12 29.28 8.58
C ASP A 442 -9.58 29.74 8.39
N GLY A 443 -10.54 28.99 8.93
CA GLY A 443 -11.96 29.37 8.87
C GLY A 443 -12.73 28.78 7.70
N VAL A 444 -12.07 28.15 6.72
CA VAL A 444 -12.68 27.69 5.46
C VAL A 444 -12.37 26.22 5.15
N ILE A 445 -13.27 25.54 4.45
CA ILE A 445 -13.00 24.20 3.92
C ILE A 445 -12.19 24.35 2.63
N VAL A 446 -11.01 23.76 2.58
CA VAL A 446 -10.09 23.84 1.42
C VAL A 446 -10.06 22.56 0.60
N PHE A 447 -10.48 21.43 1.18
CA PHE A 447 -10.65 20.14 0.50
C PHE A 447 -11.86 19.38 1.07
N SER A 448 -12.58 18.64 0.23
CA SER A 448 -13.67 17.74 0.65
C SER A 448 -13.96 16.70 -0.42
N ASP A 449 -13.79 15.42 -0.08
CA ASP A 449 -14.32 14.27 -0.82
C ASP A 449 -15.76 13.93 -0.37
N ILE A 450 -16.26 14.65 0.63
CA ILE A 450 -17.62 14.53 1.12
C ILE A 450 -18.54 15.46 0.32
N ASP A 451 -19.75 15.02 -0.02
CA ASP A 451 -20.73 15.81 -0.78
C ASP A 451 -21.18 17.08 -0.02
N ILE A 452 -20.52 18.19 -0.32
CA ILE A 452 -20.76 19.52 0.28
C ILE A 452 -22.20 20.01 0.03
N HIS A 453 -22.88 19.55 -1.03
CA HIS A 453 -24.18 20.12 -1.40
C HIS A 453 -25.32 19.61 -0.51
N ALA A 454 -25.32 18.32 -0.17
CA ALA A 454 -26.19 17.74 0.86
C ALA A 454 -25.96 18.39 2.24
N MET A 455 -24.74 18.88 2.43
CA MET A 455 -24.16 19.28 3.69
C MET A 455 -24.35 20.77 4.05
N ASN A 456 -24.35 21.69 3.08
CA ASN A 456 -24.67 23.11 3.29
C ASN A 456 -26.09 23.34 3.85
N ILE A 457 -27.03 22.46 3.51
CA ILE A 457 -28.40 22.49 4.06
C ILE A 457 -28.39 22.18 5.56
N ILE A 458 -27.50 21.29 6.01
CA ILE A 458 -27.33 20.91 7.41
C ILE A 458 -26.69 22.07 8.19
N PHE A 459 -25.70 22.76 7.61
CA PHE A 459 -24.99 23.87 8.24
C PHE A 459 -25.92 24.97 8.77
N SER A 460 -26.95 25.32 8.00
CA SER A 460 -27.94 26.34 8.37
C SER A 460 -28.86 25.94 9.54
N LYS A 461 -28.90 24.65 9.91
CA LYS A 461 -29.81 24.08 10.92
C LYS A 461 -29.11 23.65 12.21
N ILE A 462 -27.78 23.70 12.28
CA ILE A 462 -27.02 23.23 13.44
C ILE A 462 -27.08 24.27 14.58
N ALA A 463 -27.75 23.90 15.67
CA ALA A 463 -27.71 24.63 16.92
C ALA A 463 -26.26 24.70 17.44
N ASN A 464 -25.89 25.80 18.10
CA ASN A 464 -24.59 25.88 18.76
C ASN A 464 -24.53 24.84 19.89
N ASN A 465 -23.42 24.13 19.98
CA ASN A 465 -23.17 23.29 21.14
C ASN A 465 -22.79 24.18 22.33
N TYR A 466 -23.57 24.12 23.40
CA TYR A 466 -23.27 24.85 24.63
C TYR A 466 -22.44 24.00 25.61
N SER A 467 -22.12 22.76 25.26
CA SER A 467 -21.50 21.78 26.16
C SER A 467 -20.18 21.25 25.60
N LYS A 468 -19.06 21.53 26.29
CA LYS A 468 -17.73 20.96 26.00
C LYS A 468 -17.58 19.48 26.43
N LYS A 469 -18.68 18.73 26.53
CA LYS A 469 -18.62 17.32 26.91
C LYS A 469 -18.10 16.49 25.74
N LYS A 470 -17.41 15.41 26.06
CA LYS A 470 -16.87 14.43 25.13
C LYS A 470 -17.36 13.05 25.56
N ILE A 471 -17.53 12.12 24.63
CA ILE A 471 -17.77 10.72 24.98
C ILE A 471 -16.39 10.05 25.04
N PHE A 472 -15.92 9.74 26.23
CA PHE A 472 -14.70 8.96 26.43
C PHE A 472 -15.02 7.47 26.28
N LEU A 473 -14.16 6.76 25.57
CA LEU A 473 -14.38 5.39 25.18
C LEU A 473 -13.36 4.50 25.88
N PHE A 474 -13.85 3.45 26.52
CA PHE A 474 -13.02 2.48 27.23
C PHE A 474 -13.40 1.07 26.81
N ASP A 475 -12.43 0.28 26.38
CA ASP A 475 -12.56 -1.16 26.22
C ASP A 475 -12.52 -1.81 27.61
N VAL A 476 -13.43 -2.73 27.85
CA VAL A 476 -13.43 -3.62 29.01
C VAL A 476 -13.28 -5.04 28.50
N LEU A 477 -12.17 -5.68 28.86
CA LEU A 477 -11.99 -7.10 28.62
C LEU A 477 -12.19 -7.91 29.88
N THR A 478 -12.97 -8.98 29.77
CA THR A 478 -13.20 -9.94 30.84
C THR A 478 -12.65 -11.29 30.45
N ASN A 479 -11.98 -11.96 31.39
CA ASN A 479 -11.56 -13.34 31.22
C ASN A 479 -12.66 -14.25 31.75
N ASP A 480 -13.35 -14.96 30.85
CA ASP A 480 -14.21 -16.07 31.25
C ASP A 480 -13.34 -17.32 31.43
N GLU A 481 -12.99 -17.62 32.69
CA GLU A 481 -12.17 -18.79 33.04
C GLU A 481 -12.85 -20.12 32.65
N GLU A 482 -14.20 -20.16 32.57
CA GLU A 482 -14.92 -21.40 32.25
C GLU A 482 -14.86 -21.74 30.75
N ASN A 483 -14.82 -20.73 29.88
CA ASN A 483 -14.82 -20.91 28.43
C ASN A 483 -13.47 -20.63 27.76
N ASN A 484 -12.46 -20.23 28.53
CA ASN A 484 -11.14 -19.84 28.00
C ASN A 484 -11.27 -18.78 26.89
N SER A 485 -12.28 -17.92 27.01
CA SER A 485 -12.64 -16.91 26.01
C SER A 485 -12.64 -15.53 26.64
N THR A 486 -11.99 -14.57 25.99
CA THR A 486 -12.03 -13.17 26.38
C THR A 486 -13.24 -12.50 25.74
N THR A 487 -14.12 -11.90 26.54
CA THR A 487 -15.24 -11.10 26.03
C THR A 487 -14.89 -9.63 26.11
N GLN A 488 -15.25 -8.87 25.06
CA GLN A 488 -14.95 -7.45 24.94
C GLN A 488 -16.24 -6.62 25.02
N TYR A 489 -16.23 -5.60 25.86
CA TYR A 489 -17.29 -4.60 25.99
C TYR A 489 -16.72 -3.20 25.80
N VAL A 490 -17.57 -2.24 25.43
CA VAL A 490 -17.18 -0.81 25.47
C VAL A 490 -18.08 -0.01 26.37
N ILE A 491 -17.42 0.69 27.28
CA ILE A 491 -18.03 1.69 28.13
C ILE A 491 -17.85 3.06 27.46
N LYS A 492 -18.96 3.79 27.36
CA LYS A 492 -19.03 5.14 26.80
C LYS A 492 -19.38 6.12 27.91
N ILE A 493 -18.42 6.91 28.36
CA ILE A 493 -18.62 7.89 29.42
C ILE A 493 -18.72 9.29 28.85
N LEU A 494 -19.89 9.92 28.97
CA LEU A 494 -20.04 11.34 28.67
C LEU A 494 -19.43 12.19 29.80
N GLY A 495 -18.30 12.82 29.55
CA GLY A 495 -17.53 13.57 30.55
C GLY A 495 -16.96 14.89 30.04
N HIS A 496 -16.31 15.65 30.92
CA HIS A 496 -15.58 16.87 30.56
C HIS A 496 -14.07 16.64 30.42
N ASP A 497 -13.53 15.68 31.17
CA ASP A 497 -12.11 15.36 31.24
C ASP A 497 -11.91 13.84 31.36
N PHE A 498 -10.72 13.40 30.99
CA PHE A 498 -10.36 12.00 30.93
C PHE A 498 -10.36 11.32 32.31
N ASP A 499 -9.83 11.98 33.34
CA ASP A 499 -9.67 11.39 34.67
C ASP A 499 -11.03 11.12 35.33
N GLY A 500 -11.96 12.06 35.22
CA GLY A 500 -13.34 11.89 35.67
C GLY A 500 -14.05 10.78 34.90
N ALA A 501 -13.86 10.73 33.58
CA ALA A 501 -14.45 9.69 32.75
C ALA A 501 -13.88 8.30 33.06
N LYS A 502 -12.57 8.19 33.26
CA LYS A 502 -11.90 6.94 33.61
C LYS A 502 -12.41 6.38 34.92
N LYS A 503 -12.55 7.21 35.96
CA LYS A 503 -13.11 6.78 37.25
C LYS A 503 -14.53 6.25 37.13
N MET A 504 -15.36 6.91 36.31
CA MET A 504 -16.72 6.43 36.05
C MET A 504 -16.72 5.11 35.29
N ALA A 505 -15.83 4.94 34.32
CA ALA A 505 -15.68 3.69 33.58
C ALA A 505 -15.14 2.55 34.46
N GLU A 506 -14.21 2.82 35.38
CA GLU A 506 -13.73 1.85 36.38
C GLU A 506 -14.89 1.37 37.28
N LEU A 507 -15.71 2.30 37.79
CA LEU A 507 -16.88 1.96 38.60
C LEU A 507 -17.92 1.14 37.82
N GLU A 508 -18.17 1.50 36.57
CA GLU A 508 -19.11 0.77 35.71
C GLU A 508 -18.58 -0.62 35.35
N ALA A 509 -17.29 -0.76 35.05
CA ALA A 509 -16.66 -2.05 34.80
C ALA A 509 -16.68 -2.94 36.06
N GLU A 510 -16.32 -2.39 37.22
CA GLU A 510 -16.36 -3.11 38.50
C GLU A 510 -17.78 -3.56 38.85
N SER A 511 -18.79 -2.72 38.63
CA SER A 511 -20.19 -3.06 38.89
C SER A 511 -20.71 -4.18 37.98
N ASN A 512 -20.23 -4.27 36.74
CA ASN A 512 -20.69 -5.27 35.78
C ASN A 512 -19.87 -6.56 35.80
N PHE A 513 -18.59 -6.49 36.16
CA PHE A 513 -17.62 -7.57 35.97
C PHE A 513 -16.79 -7.92 37.22
N GLY A 514 -17.02 -7.26 38.35
CA GLY A 514 -16.30 -7.49 39.61
C GLY A 514 -14.83 -7.06 39.51
N GLU A 515 -13.90 -7.85 40.06
CA GLU A 515 -12.45 -7.58 39.99
C GLU A 515 -11.80 -8.14 38.72
N CYS A 516 -12.55 -8.89 37.90
CA CYS A 516 -12.03 -9.64 36.76
C CYS A 516 -12.19 -8.88 35.43
N TYR A 517 -11.70 -7.64 35.39
CA TYR A 517 -11.70 -6.85 34.15
C TYR A 517 -10.39 -6.09 33.93
N MET A 518 -10.09 -5.82 32.66
CA MET A 518 -9.08 -4.84 32.27
C MET A 518 -9.77 -3.70 31.52
N LEU A 519 -9.58 -2.47 32.00
CA LEU A 519 -10.12 -1.26 31.39
C LEU A 519 -9.03 -0.53 30.62
N THR A 520 -9.21 -0.36 29.31
CA THR A 520 -8.27 0.36 28.44
C THR A 520 -8.94 1.56 27.78
N PRO A 521 -8.37 2.77 27.86
CA PRO A 521 -8.87 3.89 27.06
C PRO A 521 -8.59 3.66 25.58
N ILE A 522 -9.62 3.74 24.75
CA ILE A 522 -9.51 3.50 23.29
C ILE A 522 -9.75 4.74 22.45
N GLY A 523 -10.22 5.83 23.03
CA GLY A 523 -10.32 7.10 22.34
C GLY A 523 -11.40 8.02 22.89
N VAL A 524 -11.73 9.03 22.07
CA VAL A 524 -12.76 10.00 22.38
C VAL A 524 -13.69 10.11 21.18
N GLN A 525 -14.99 10.01 21.39
CA GLN A 525 -16.00 10.27 20.38
C GLN A 525 -16.53 11.71 20.59
N TYR A 526 -16.64 12.44 19.49
CA TYR A 526 -17.21 13.77 19.49
C TYR A 526 -18.70 13.70 19.90
N TYR A 527 -19.06 14.49 20.90
CA TYR A 527 -20.43 14.56 21.40
C TYR A 527 -21.10 15.85 20.91
N HIS A 528 -22.27 15.68 20.31
CA HIS A 528 -23.18 16.77 20.08
C HIS A 528 -24.60 16.30 20.44
N PRO A 529 -25.36 17.05 21.26
CA PRO A 529 -26.68 16.60 21.74
C PRO A 529 -27.68 16.21 20.66
N ALA A 530 -27.53 16.74 19.44
CA ALA A 530 -28.41 16.43 18.31
C ALA A 530 -28.00 15.17 17.52
N TYR A 531 -26.79 14.63 17.73
CA TYR A 531 -26.17 13.63 16.86
C TYR A 531 -25.51 12.46 17.61
N SER A 532 -25.65 12.40 18.95
CA SER A 532 -24.94 11.45 19.82
C SER A 532 -25.86 10.53 20.59
#